data_AF-A0A2D4S0R2-F1
#
_entry.id   AF-A0A2D4S0R2-F1
#
_cell.length_a   1.000
_cell.length_b   1.000
_cell.length_c   1.000
_cell.angle_alpha   90.00
_cell.angle_beta   90.00
_cell.angle_gamma   90.00
#
_symmetry.space_group_name_H-M   'P 1'
#
loop_
_entity.id
_entity.type
_entity.pdbx_description
1 polymer ?
#
loop_
_entity_poly.entity_id
_entity_poly.type
_entity_poly.pdbx_seq_one_letter_code
_entity_poly.pdbx_strand_id
1 'polypeptide(L)'
;MARNIIKSLFLFTLFASLMACSSLPDQKNIDLRAEQTAQKSSKSSQFFLQQAKSKLQKSHIESLAFYAPTYLEQAQNAYDEASALYLEKTNSDKVKRLAQLSIELIEAGLRNKKMVKEYLPASLANRQVLSKLNAAKYFPQAAKDIDNSHIELIKLIEQREEIKAQKNEQTLLRVMRNLEVATLGQIYLSKSYTMLAQANDLGVQKNLPNLYQQTLSELKKTENFIQQNPRDKKNISGLAQDNLFNTERLFSLARLAQKIAHAKEGDIETLIIKQEGLLQTIATALGYKDIRNVSMQDQALLLSQYAKKLKSAKHVQTQTSNDTQELERWKRKVVLLQAEIRRLEKQSGR
;
A
#
# COMPACT_ATOMS: atom_id res chain seq x y z
N MET A 1 0.30 -30.98 0.48
CA MET A 1 0.79 -31.10 -0.92
C MET A 1 0.85 -29.70 -1.50
N ALA A 2 1.95 -29.13 -2.01
CA ALA A 2 3.31 -29.58 -2.19
C ALA A 2 4.22 -28.39 -1.84
N ARG A 3 5.18 -28.66 -0.96
CA ARG A 3 6.35 -27.83 -0.68
C ARG A 3 7.39 -28.32 -1.68
N ASN A 4 7.62 -27.59 -2.78
CA ASN A 4 8.56 -27.84 -3.89
C ASN A 4 8.03 -27.07 -5.13
N ILE A 5 8.73 -26.36 -6.01
CA ILE A 5 10.14 -26.12 -6.33
C ILE A 5 10.13 -24.78 -7.10
N ILE A 6 10.89 -23.78 -6.66
CA ILE A 6 11.50 -22.81 -7.58
C ILE A 6 12.97 -22.69 -7.16
N LYS A 7 13.71 -23.75 -7.45
CA LYS A 7 15.15 -23.65 -7.67
C LYS A 7 15.30 -23.33 -9.16
N SER A 8 15.34 -22.05 -9.52
CA SER A 8 15.74 -21.63 -10.86
C SER A 8 17.09 -20.92 -10.75
N LEU A 9 18.09 -21.57 -11.34
CA LEU A 9 19.43 -21.12 -11.70
C LEU A 9 19.68 -19.62 -11.52
N PHE A 10 20.38 -19.26 -10.44
CA PHE A 10 21.18 -18.05 -10.39
C PHE A 10 22.54 -18.40 -10.98
N LEU A 11 22.70 -18.16 -12.28
CA LEU A 11 24.01 -18.16 -12.92
C LEU A 11 24.72 -16.87 -12.46
N PHE A 12 25.51 -16.98 -11.40
CA PHE A 12 26.29 -15.89 -10.84
C PHE A 12 27.49 -15.64 -11.76
N THR A 13 27.28 -14.87 -12.83
CA THR A 13 28.39 -14.27 -13.57
C THR A 13 29.02 -13.23 -12.67
N LEU A 14 30.15 -13.60 -12.09
CA LEU A 14 31.08 -12.76 -11.35
C LEU A 14 31.54 -11.61 -12.26
N PHE A 15 30.80 -10.51 -12.24
CA PHE A 15 31.24 -9.25 -12.86
C PHE A 15 32.30 -8.65 -11.96
N ALA A 16 33.57 -8.78 -12.36
CA ALA A 16 34.66 -8.02 -11.77
C ALA A 16 34.35 -6.52 -11.97
N SER A 17 33.97 -5.84 -10.90
CA SER A 17 33.76 -4.40 -10.88
C SER A 17 35.12 -3.71 -10.93
N LEU A 18 35.67 -3.56 -12.13
CA LEU A 18 36.61 -2.49 -12.43
C LEU A 18 35.84 -1.19 -12.21
N MET A 19 36.18 -0.47 -11.14
CA MET A 19 35.83 0.95 -10.98
C MET A 19 36.59 1.74 -12.05
N ALA A 20 36.13 1.64 -13.29
CA ALA A 20 36.43 2.65 -14.28
C ALA A 20 35.61 3.89 -13.87
N CYS A 21 36.25 4.96 -13.44
CA CYS A 21 35.62 6.28 -13.45
C CYS A 21 35.22 6.57 -14.90
N SER A 22 33.98 6.24 -15.27
CA SER A 22 33.45 6.58 -16.59
C SER A 22 33.41 8.09 -16.68
N SER A 23 34.23 8.68 -17.55
CA SER A 23 34.16 10.10 -17.85
C SER A 23 32.76 10.44 -18.35
N LEU A 24 32.15 11.49 -17.81
CA LEU A 24 30.84 11.96 -18.26
C LEU A 24 30.96 12.53 -19.69
N PRO A 25 29.94 12.39 -20.55
CA PRO A 25 30.02 12.86 -21.94
C PRO A 25 30.24 14.37 -22.07
N ASP A 26 29.82 15.16 -21.09
CA ASP A 26 30.01 16.61 -21.05
C ASP A 26 31.18 17.08 -20.18
N GLN A 27 32.01 16.16 -19.68
CA GLN A 27 33.13 16.45 -18.78
C GLN A 27 34.04 17.55 -19.32
N LYS A 28 34.48 17.44 -20.59
CA LYS A 28 35.36 18.42 -21.23
C LYS A 28 34.76 19.84 -21.23
N ASN A 29 33.45 19.96 -21.46
CA ASN A 29 32.77 21.25 -21.49
C ASN A 29 32.54 21.81 -20.08
N ILE A 30 32.41 20.94 -19.08
CA ILE A 30 32.34 21.32 -17.66
C ILE A 30 33.70 21.84 -17.20
N ASP A 31 34.78 21.09 -17.48
CA ASP A 31 36.15 21.47 -17.10
C ASP A 31 36.56 22.82 -17.71
N LEU A 32 36.24 23.03 -18.99
CA LEU A 32 36.54 24.28 -19.69
C LEU A 32 35.79 25.48 -19.11
N ARG A 33 34.51 25.32 -18.76
CA ARG A 33 33.73 26.38 -18.09
C ARG A 33 34.27 26.69 -16.70
N ALA A 34 34.66 25.67 -15.95
CA ALA A 34 35.24 25.83 -14.63
C ALA A 34 36.56 26.60 -14.69
N GLU A 35 37.43 26.25 -15.63
CA GLU A 35 38.71 26.93 -15.86
C GLU A 35 38.52 28.39 -16.28
N GLN A 36 37.67 28.64 -17.29
CA GLN A 36 37.40 29.99 -17.77
C GLN A 36 36.82 30.91 -16.67
N THR A 37 35.91 30.37 -15.85
CA THR A 37 35.28 31.15 -14.77
C THR A 37 36.27 31.42 -13.64
N ALA A 38 37.11 30.45 -13.29
CA ALA A 38 38.14 30.62 -12.27
C ALA A 38 39.21 31.64 -12.69
N GLN A 39 39.65 31.63 -13.96
CA GLN A 39 40.67 32.54 -14.48
C GLN A 39 40.16 33.98 -14.65
N LYS A 40 38.91 34.17 -15.08
CA LYS A 40 38.34 35.51 -15.33
C LYS A 40 37.85 36.22 -14.06
N SER A 41 37.72 35.51 -12.95
CA SER A 41 37.13 36.03 -11.72
C SER A 41 38.17 36.65 -10.79
N SER A 42 37.91 37.87 -10.34
CA SER A 42 38.70 38.54 -9.29
C SER A 42 38.34 38.07 -7.87
N LYS A 43 37.42 37.12 -7.71
CA LYS A 43 36.99 36.61 -6.40
C LYS A 43 38.06 35.72 -5.75
N SER A 44 38.05 35.67 -4.42
CA SER A 44 38.99 34.87 -3.64
C SER A 44 38.64 33.37 -3.69
N SER A 45 39.62 32.51 -3.42
CA SER A 45 39.41 31.06 -3.34
C SER A 45 38.43 30.67 -2.22
N GLN A 46 38.41 31.43 -1.12
CA GLN A 46 37.43 31.29 -0.05
C GLN A 46 35.99 31.51 -0.55
N PHE A 47 35.77 32.51 -1.42
CA PHE A 47 34.46 32.77 -1.99
C PHE A 47 33.96 31.58 -2.82
N PHE A 48 34.81 31.03 -3.70
CA PHE A 48 34.45 29.86 -4.51
C PHE A 48 34.17 28.63 -3.64
N LEU A 49 34.97 28.38 -2.60
CA LEU A 49 34.72 27.28 -1.66
C LEU A 49 33.40 27.43 -0.90
N GLN A 50 33.06 28.63 -0.44
CA GLN A 50 31.78 28.87 0.21
C GLN A 50 30.60 28.65 -0.75
N GLN A 51 30.75 29.09 -2.00
CA GLN A 51 29.72 28.88 -3.02
C GLN A 51 29.57 27.40 -3.38
N ALA A 52 30.66 26.67 -3.55
CA ALA A 52 30.66 25.23 -3.81
C ALA A 52 30.01 24.45 -2.66
N LYS A 53 30.35 24.80 -1.41
CA LYS A 53 29.72 24.23 -0.21
C LYS A 53 28.20 24.46 -0.19
N SER A 54 27.75 25.67 -0.52
CA SER A 54 26.33 25.99 -0.62
C SER A 54 25.63 25.18 -1.72
N LYS A 55 26.28 25.00 -2.88
CA LYS A 55 25.76 24.18 -3.98
C LYS A 55 25.69 22.70 -3.61
N LEU A 56 26.68 22.16 -2.88
CA LEU A 56 26.63 20.80 -2.33
C LEU A 56 25.47 20.64 -1.34
N GLN A 57 25.23 21.61 -0.45
CA GLN A 57 24.05 21.58 0.44
C GLN A 57 22.75 21.54 -0.37
N LYS A 58 22.65 22.37 -1.43
CA LYS A 58 21.50 22.33 -2.34
C LYS A 58 21.37 20.97 -3.03
N SER A 59 22.46 20.30 -3.39
CA SER A 59 22.43 18.98 -4.03
C SER A 59 21.73 17.92 -3.18
N HIS A 60 21.90 17.97 -1.85
CA HIS A 60 21.24 17.07 -0.91
C HIS A 60 19.72 17.35 -0.84
N ILE A 61 19.33 18.62 -0.75
CA ILE A 61 17.92 19.05 -0.78
C ILE A 61 17.26 18.59 -2.09
N GLU A 62 17.99 18.71 -3.19
CA GLU A 62 17.53 18.32 -4.53
C GLU A 62 17.67 16.82 -4.78
N SER A 63 18.13 16.03 -3.81
CA SER A 63 18.27 14.57 -3.88
C SER A 63 19.15 14.11 -5.06
N LEU A 64 20.24 14.82 -5.36
CA LEU A 64 21.15 14.45 -6.46
C LEU A 64 21.81 13.09 -6.27
N ALA A 65 21.92 12.58 -5.05
CA ALA A 65 22.39 11.22 -4.80
C ALA A 65 21.55 10.15 -5.53
N PHE A 66 20.26 10.43 -5.77
CA PHE A 66 19.40 9.59 -6.58
C PHE A 66 19.40 10.02 -8.05
N TYR A 67 19.20 11.31 -8.32
CA TYR A 67 18.95 11.81 -9.68
C TYR A 67 20.19 12.04 -10.54
N ALA A 68 21.38 12.13 -9.93
CA ALA A 68 22.62 12.42 -10.61
C ALA A 68 23.83 11.91 -9.77
N PRO A 69 23.89 10.59 -9.48
CA PRO A 69 24.87 10.03 -8.56
C PRO A 69 26.31 10.27 -9.02
N THR A 70 26.59 10.12 -10.32
CA THR A 70 27.96 10.28 -10.84
C THR A 70 28.39 11.74 -10.81
N TYR A 71 27.49 12.67 -11.19
CA TYR A 71 27.76 14.11 -11.09
C TYR A 71 27.99 14.56 -9.64
N LEU A 72 27.21 14.05 -8.69
CA LEU A 72 27.36 14.38 -7.27
C LEU A 72 28.69 13.87 -6.72
N GLU A 73 29.04 12.62 -6.99
CA GLU A 73 30.30 12.01 -6.53
C GLU A 73 31.52 12.82 -7.03
N GLN A 74 31.55 13.16 -8.33
CA GLN A 74 32.62 13.97 -8.88
C GLN A 74 32.64 15.40 -8.30
N ALA A 75 31.48 15.99 -8.05
CA ALA A 75 31.40 17.31 -7.43
C ALA A 75 31.93 17.31 -5.99
N GLN A 76 31.66 16.24 -5.24
CA GLN A 76 32.16 16.02 -3.88
C GLN A 76 33.69 15.91 -3.90
N ASN A 77 34.22 15.05 -4.77
CA ASN A 77 35.66 14.84 -4.92
C ASN A 77 36.40 16.14 -5.28
N ALA A 78 35.87 16.92 -6.23
CA ALA A 78 36.45 18.21 -6.61
C ALA A 78 36.43 19.23 -5.46
N TYR A 79 35.35 19.25 -4.66
CA TYR A 79 35.26 20.13 -3.49
C TYR A 79 36.22 19.72 -2.38
N ASP A 80 36.36 18.43 -2.12
CA ASP A 80 37.23 17.90 -1.08
C ASP A 80 38.71 18.18 -1.43
N GLU A 81 39.10 17.99 -2.69
CA GLU A 81 40.44 18.36 -3.17
C GLU A 81 40.68 19.88 -3.09
N ALA A 82 39.71 20.70 -3.49
CA ALA A 82 39.82 22.16 -3.37
C ALA A 82 39.97 22.61 -1.90
N SER A 83 39.24 21.96 -0.99
CA SER A 83 39.26 22.27 0.44
C SER A 83 40.60 21.89 1.07
N ALA A 84 41.16 20.74 0.71
CA ALA A 84 42.48 20.31 1.17
C ALA A 84 43.57 21.30 0.74
N LEU A 85 43.63 21.66 -0.55
CA LEU A 85 44.61 22.62 -1.07
C LEU A 85 44.50 24.01 -0.41
N TYR A 86 43.28 24.45 -0.12
CA TYR A 86 43.05 25.72 0.57
C TYR A 86 43.57 25.70 2.01
N LEU A 87 43.39 24.59 2.74
CA LEU A 87 43.91 24.43 4.10
C LEU A 87 45.44 24.40 4.14
N GLU A 88 46.06 23.77 3.14
CA GLU A 88 47.52 23.77 2.94
C GLU A 88 48.06 25.14 2.50
N LYS A 89 47.18 26.10 2.18
CA LYS A 89 47.50 27.42 1.64
C LYS A 89 48.32 27.34 0.35
N THR A 90 48.09 26.31 -0.44
CA THR A 90 48.80 26.06 -1.70
C THR A 90 47.90 26.31 -2.92
N ASN A 91 48.53 26.75 -4.02
CA ASN A 91 47.94 26.83 -5.36
C ASN A 91 46.51 27.41 -5.43
N SER A 92 46.41 28.70 -5.10
CA SER A 92 45.16 29.47 -5.04
C SER A 92 44.29 29.34 -6.30
N ASP A 93 44.91 29.30 -7.48
CA ASP A 93 44.20 29.18 -8.75
C ASP A 93 43.63 27.78 -8.97
N LYS A 94 44.34 26.72 -8.56
CA LYS A 94 43.83 25.35 -8.56
C LYS A 94 42.65 25.20 -7.60
N VAL A 95 42.69 25.82 -6.42
CA VAL A 95 41.54 25.86 -5.48
C VAL A 95 40.31 26.48 -6.16
N LYS A 96 40.46 27.65 -6.80
CA LYS A 96 39.35 28.31 -7.51
C LYS A 96 38.78 27.41 -8.60
N ARG A 97 39.64 26.80 -9.42
CA ARG A 97 39.23 25.91 -10.51
C ARG A 97 38.45 24.70 -9.99
N LEU A 98 38.95 23.99 -8.98
CA LEU A 98 38.30 22.79 -8.43
C LEU A 98 36.99 23.12 -7.71
N ALA A 99 36.95 24.22 -6.96
CA ALA A 99 35.71 24.69 -6.34
C ALA A 99 34.67 25.07 -7.41
N GLN A 100 35.08 25.73 -8.49
CA GLN A 100 34.19 26.01 -9.62
C GLN A 100 33.76 24.72 -10.35
N LEU A 101 34.65 23.74 -10.52
CA LEU A 101 34.32 22.44 -11.11
C LEU A 101 33.22 21.74 -10.32
N SER A 102 33.31 21.74 -8.98
CA SER A 102 32.25 21.23 -8.11
C SER A 102 30.91 21.94 -8.38
N ILE A 103 30.90 23.27 -8.50
CA ILE A 103 29.70 24.05 -8.82
C ILE A 103 29.09 23.64 -10.16
N GLU A 104 29.90 23.56 -11.22
CA GLU A 104 29.45 23.20 -12.57
C GLU A 104 28.88 21.77 -12.64
N LEU A 105 29.51 20.82 -11.92
CA LEU A 105 29.04 19.44 -11.80
C LEU A 105 27.69 19.35 -11.08
N ILE A 106 27.48 20.11 -10.00
CA ILE A 106 26.17 20.19 -9.35
C ILE A 106 25.11 20.77 -10.30
N GLU A 107 25.46 21.80 -11.07
CA GLU A 107 24.53 22.36 -12.06
C GLU A 107 24.22 21.39 -13.20
N ALA A 108 25.19 20.58 -13.62
CA ALA A 108 24.98 19.48 -14.55
C ALA A 108 24.06 18.40 -13.96
N GLY A 109 24.28 18.00 -12.71
CA GLY A 109 23.40 17.06 -12.01
C GLY A 109 21.96 17.57 -11.88
N LEU A 110 21.76 18.88 -11.66
CA LEU A 110 20.42 19.49 -11.67
C LEU A 110 19.75 19.46 -13.05
N ARG A 111 20.52 19.57 -14.14
CA ARG A 111 20.00 19.35 -15.50
C ARG A 111 19.66 17.87 -15.71
N ASN A 112 20.54 16.95 -15.29
CA ASN A 112 20.28 15.51 -15.37
C ASN A 112 19.01 15.11 -14.63
N LYS A 113 18.75 15.68 -13.44
CA LYS A 113 17.51 15.48 -12.70
C LYS A 113 16.26 15.80 -13.53
N LYS A 114 16.30 16.83 -14.39
CA LYS A 114 15.18 17.14 -15.30
C LYS A 114 15.03 16.05 -16.36
N MET A 115 16.14 15.63 -16.96
CA MET A 115 16.16 14.53 -17.95
C MET A 115 15.61 13.24 -17.36
N VAL A 116 16.05 12.84 -16.15
CA VAL A 116 15.53 11.65 -15.46
C VAL A 116 14.01 11.71 -15.29
N LYS A 117 13.46 12.87 -14.91
CA LYS A 117 12.01 13.06 -14.76
C LYS A 117 11.27 12.99 -16.10
N GLU A 118 11.91 13.42 -17.18
CA GLU A 118 11.36 13.42 -18.54
C GLU A 118 11.38 12.03 -19.16
N TYR A 119 12.49 11.30 -19.02
CA TYR A 119 12.68 10.00 -19.67
C TYR A 119 12.18 8.81 -18.86
N LEU A 120 12.14 8.89 -17.52
CA LEU A 120 11.70 7.79 -16.64
C LEU A 120 10.42 8.09 -15.83
N PRO A 121 9.40 8.78 -16.38
CA PRO A 121 8.24 9.21 -15.59
C PRO A 121 7.44 8.03 -15.02
N ALA A 122 7.35 6.92 -15.78
CA ALA A 122 6.56 5.76 -15.40
C ALA A 122 7.15 5.02 -14.21
N SER A 123 8.46 4.74 -14.24
CA SER A 123 9.11 4.03 -13.13
C SER A 123 9.21 4.90 -11.88
N LEU A 124 9.37 6.23 -12.02
CA LEU A 124 9.30 7.15 -10.88
C LEU A 124 7.91 7.17 -10.23
N ALA A 125 6.83 7.17 -11.03
CA ALA A 125 5.47 7.09 -10.51
C ALA A 125 5.21 5.75 -9.78
N ASN A 126 5.64 4.63 -10.36
CA ASN A 126 5.56 3.32 -9.69
C ASN A 126 6.41 3.27 -8.42
N ARG A 127 7.55 3.98 -8.35
CA ARG A 127 8.38 4.03 -7.14
C ARG A 127 7.64 4.70 -6.00
N GLN A 128 6.92 5.79 -6.28
CA GLN A 128 6.08 6.47 -5.30
C GLN A 128 4.94 5.57 -4.80
N VAL A 129 4.37 4.74 -5.67
CA VAL A 129 3.37 3.75 -5.29
C VAL A 129 3.96 2.75 -4.29
N LEU A 130 5.10 2.14 -4.62
CA LEU A 130 5.74 1.14 -3.76
C LEU A 130 6.09 1.73 -2.40
N SER A 131 6.53 2.99 -2.38
CA SER A 131 6.75 3.75 -1.15
C SER A 131 5.46 3.94 -0.35
N LYS A 132 4.35 4.35 -0.98
CA LYS A 132 3.03 4.50 -0.32
C LYS A 132 2.49 3.18 0.24
N LEU A 133 2.78 2.06 -0.40
CA LEU A 133 2.44 0.72 0.09
C LEU A 133 3.39 0.21 1.16
N ASN A 134 4.46 0.96 1.45
CA ASN A 134 5.55 0.56 2.33
C ASN A 134 6.15 -0.80 1.94
N ALA A 135 6.37 -1.02 0.64
CA ALA A 135 6.84 -2.31 0.10
C ALA A 135 8.17 -2.75 0.73
N ALA A 136 9.06 -1.81 1.05
CA ALA A 136 10.34 -2.08 1.71
C ALA A 136 10.19 -2.74 3.10
N LYS A 137 9.08 -2.51 3.81
CA LYS A 137 8.80 -3.19 5.09
C LYS A 137 8.57 -4.69 4.90
N TYR A 138 7.89 -5.07 3.83
CA TYR A 138 7.50 -6.46 3.59
C TYR A 138 8.52 -7.23 2.75
N PHE A 139 9.18 -6.53 1.82
CA PHE A 139 10.10 -7.10 0.84
C PHE A 139 11.36 -6.21 0.68
N PRO A 140 12.22 -6.15 1.71
CA PRO A 140 13.35 -5.21 1.74
C PRO A 140 14.36 -5.44 0.63
N GLN A 141 14.68 -6.70 0.32
CA GLN A 141 15.65 -7.02 -0.73
C GLN A 141 15.14 -6.61 -2.12
N ALA A 142 13.89 -6.95 -2.46
CA ALA A 142 13.29 -6.58 -3.74
C ALA A 142 13.17 -5.05 -3.91
N ALA A 143 12.87 -4.32 -2.83
CA ALA A 143 12.86 -2.86 -2.86
C ALA A 143 14.25 -2.29 -3.14
N LYS A 144 15.29 -2.85 -2.50
CA LYS A 144 16.69 -2.46 -2.72
C LYS A 144 17.14 -2.73 -4.16
N ASP A 145 16.77 -3.89 -4.72
CA ASP A 145 17.13 -4.25 -6.10
C ASP A 145 16.47 -3.32 -7.13
N ILE A 146 15.25 -2.86 -6.87
CA ILE A 146 14.57 -1.83 -7.68
C ILE A 146 15.29 -0.49 -7.58
N ASP A 147 15.64 -0.04 -6.37
CA ASP A 147 16.38 1.22 -6.19
C ASP A 147 17.73 1.18 -6.92
N ASN A 148 18.47 0.06 -6.83
CA ASN A 148 19.71 -0.14 -7.57
C ASN A 148 19.49 -0.10 -9.08
N SER A 149 18.44 -0.78 -9.57
CA SER A 149 18.09 -0.75 -10.99
C SER A 149 17.75 0.66 -11.47
N HIS A 150 17.04 1.45 -10.66
CA HIS A 150 16.78 2.87 -10.93
C HIS A 150 18.07 3.67 -11.07
N ILE A 151 19.03 3.47 -10.15
CA ILE A 151 20.33 4.14 -10.22
C ILE A 151 21.07 3.79 -11.53
N GLU A 152 21.04 2.54 -11.96
CA GLU A 152 21.66 2.15 -13.23
C GLU A 152 20.98 2.79 -14.45
N LEU A 153 19.65 2.94 -14.46
CA LEU A 153 18.97 3.70 -15.51
C LEU A 153 19.36 5.17 -15.51
N ILE A 154 19.53 5.75 -14.33
CA ILE A 154 19.90 7.16 -14.17
C ILE A 154 21.34 7.38 -14.66
N LYS A 155 22.27 6.47 -14.38
CA LYS A 155 23.64 6.52 -14.93
C LYS A 155 23.65 6.45 -16.46
N LEU A 156 22.77 5.66 -17.07
CA LEU A 156 22.63 5.66 -18.53
C LEU A 156 22.20 7.05 -19.06
N ILE A 157 21.31 7.75 -18.35
CA ILE A 157 20.90 9.12 -18.70
C ILE A 157 22.07 10.10 -18.51
N GLU A 158 22.85 9.96 -17.45
CA GLU A 158 24.09 10.75 -17.27
C GLU A 158 25.08 10.54 -18.44
N GLN A 159 25.08 9.34 -19.03
CA GLN A 159 25.89 8.98 -20.19
C GLN A 159 25.25 9.33 -21.55
N ARG A 160 24.11 10.04 -21.56
CA ARG A 160 23.35 10.36 -22.80
C ARG A 160 22.93 9.11 -23.58
N GLU A 161 22.65 8.02 -22.87
CA GLU A 161 22.12 6.77 -23.40
C GLU A 161 20.61 6.63 -23.07
N GLU A 162 19.82 7.69 -23.27
CA GLU A 162 18.42 7.76 -22.82
C GLU A 162 17.55 6.69 -23.48
N ILE A 163 17.79 6.37 -24.74
CA ILE A 163 17.08 5.31 -25.48
C ILE A 163 17.29 3.95 -24.79
N LYS A 164 18.51 3.66 -24.33
CA LYS A 164 18.83 2.42 -23.63
C LYS A 164 18.25 2.43 -22.22
N ALA A 165 18.27 3.57 -21.54
CA ALA A 165 17.60 3.74 -20.25
C ALA A 165 16.10 3.43 -20.35
N GLN A 166 15.40 3.96 -21.35
CA GLN A 166 13.97 3.70 -21.59
C GLN A 166 13.70 2.23 -21.95
N LYS A 167 14.57 1.61 -22.76
CA LYS A 167 14.45 0.17 -23.06
C LYS A 167 14.57 -0.68 -21.80
N ASN A 168 15.53 -0.36 -20.94
CA ASN A 168 15.75 -1.08 -19.69
C ASN A 168 14.67 -0.76 -18.64
N GLU A 169 14.06 0.43 -18.68
CA GLU A 169 12.93 0.82 -17.84
C GLU A 169 11.75 -0.14 -17.98
N GLN A 170 11.48 -0.67 -19.18
CA GLN A 170 10.40 -1.64 -19.39
C GLN A 170 10.57 -2.91 -18.54
N THR A 171 11.81 -3.37 -18.37
CA THR A 171 12.11 -4.51 -17.51
C THR A 171 11.92 -4.14 -16.04
N LEU A 172 12.40 -2.96 -15.62
CA LEU A 172 12.20 -2.46 -14.27
C LEU A 172 10.71 -2.33 -13.92
N LEU A 173 9.90 -1.78 -14.82
CA LEU A 173 8.45 -1.62 -14.61
C LEU A 173 7.73 -2.95 -14.35
N ARG A 174 8.15 -4.04 -15.00
CA ARG A 174 7.60 -5.39 -14.73
C ARG A 174 7.98 -5.87 -13.33
N VAL A 175 9.24 -5.69 -12.93
CA VAL A 175 9.71 -6.04 -11.58
C VAL A 175 8.95 -5.22 -10.53
N MET A 176 8.78 -3.92 -10.74
CA MET A 176 8.03 -3.04 -9.85
C MET A 176 6.56 -3.44 -9.73
N ARG A 177 5.90 -3.79 -10.84
CA ARG A 177 4.52 -4.27 -10.84
C ARG A 177 4.38 -5.57 -10.05
N ASN A 178 5.32 -6.50 -10.22
CA ASN A 178 5.30 -7.75 -9.47
C ASN A 178 5.48 -7.50 -7.96
N LEU A 179 6.36 -6.58 -7.58
CA LEU A 179 6.52 -6.19 -6.19
C LEU A 179 5.27 -5.50 -5.63
N GLU A 180 4.60 -4.67 -6.41
CA GLU A 180 3.33 -4.04 -6.03
C GLU A 180 2.26 -5.10 -5.73
N VAL A 181 2.07 -6.05 -6.66
CA VAL A 181 1.11 -7.15 -6.49
C VAL A 181 1.44 -8.01 -5.27
N ALA A 182 2.72 -8.36 -5.07
CA ALA A 182 3.16 -9.11 -3.90
C ALA A 182 2.90 -8.35 -2.59
N THR A 183 3.15 -7.04 -2.58
CA THR A 183 2.89 -6.17 -1.43
C THR A 183 1.41 -6.09 -1.10
N LEU A 184 0.55 -5.95 -2.12
CA LEU A 184 -0.90 -5.97 -1.93
C LEU A 184 -1.37 -7.33 -1.39
N GLY A 185 -0.87 -8.43 -1.94
CA GLY A 185 -1.15 -9.77 -1.42
C GLY A 185 -0.77 -9.90 0.06
N GLN A 186 0.41 -9.39 0.44
CA GLN A 186 0.86 -9.42 1.84
C GLN A 186 -0.04 -8.58 2.76
N ILE A 187 -0.43 -7.37 2.34
CA ILE A 187 -1.27 -6.47 3.13
C ILE A 187 -2.68 -7.06 3.32
N TYR A 188 -3.29 -7.55 2.24
CA TYR A 188 -4.71 -7.87 2.22
C TYR A 188 -5.02 -9.35 2.49
N LEU A 189 -4.13 -10.28 2.12
CA LEU A 189 -4.43 -11.73 2.15
C LEU A 189 -3.65 -12.51 3.20
N SER A 190 -2.65 -11.93 3.86
CA SER A 190 -1.80 -12.64 4.84
C SER A 190 -2.60 -13.30 5.97
N LYS A 191 -3.63 -12.61 6.49
CA LYS A 191 -4.51 -13.17 7.53
C LYS A 191 -5.34 -14.34 6.99
N SER A 192 -5.86 -14.23 5.77
CA SER A 192 -6.62 -15.31 5.12
C SER A 192 -5.76 -16.56 4.93
N TYR A 193 -4.50 -16.40 4.51
CA TYR A 193 -3.55 -17.52 4.44
C TYR A 193 -3.26 -18.15 5.81
N THR A 194 -3.17 -17.34 6.86
CA THR A 194 -2.98 -17.83 8.23
C THR A 194 -4.16 -18.71 8.66
N MET A 195 -5.40 -18.26 8.44
CA MET A 195 -6.61 -19.04 8.76
C MET A 195 -6.70 -20.32 7.94
N LEU A 196 -6.36 -20.25 6.65
CA LEU A 196 -6.31 -21.43 5.77
C LEU A 196 -5.28 -22.46 6.24
N ALA A 197 -4.08 -22.02 6.66
CA ALA A 197 -3.06 -22.90 7.22
C ALA A 197 -3.56 -23.59 8.49
N GLN A 198 -4.15 -22.83 9.42
CA GLN A 198 -4.74 -23.39 10.64
C GLN A 198 -5.87 -24.38 10.35
N ALA A 199 -6.70 -24.13 9.32
CA ALA A 199 -7.73 -25.09 8.89
C ALA A 199 -7.11 -26.38 8.31
N ASN A 200 -6.01 -26.27 7.55
CA ASN A 200 -5.29 -27.43 7.02
C ASN A 200 -4.72 -28.31 8.15
N ASP A 201 -4.17 -27.70 9.20
CA ASP A 201 -3.66 -28.43 10.38
C ASP A 201 -4.76 -29.25 11.09
N LEU A 202 -6.02 -28.86 10.92
CA LEU A 202 -7.20 -29.57 11.44
C LEU A 202 -7.77 -30.63 10.47
N GLY A 203 -7.08 -30.91 9.37
CA GLY A 203 -7.49 -31.92 8.40
C GLY A 203 -8.70 -31.51 7.55
N VAL A 204 -8.89 -30.22 7.29
CA VAL A 204 -10.05 -29.71 6.53
C VAL A 204 -10.20 -30.31 5.14
N GLN A 205 -9.10 -30.73 4.51
CA GLN A 205 -9.11 -31.38 3.19
C GLN A 205 -9.84 -32.72 3.21
N LYS A 206 -9.78 -33.44 4.33
CA LYS A 206 -10.48 -34.72 4.52
C LYS A 206 -11.90 -34.50 5.03
N ASN A 207 -12.05 -33.62 6.01
CA ASN A 207 -13.30 -33.49 6.77
C ASN A 207 -14.32 -32.56 6.09
N LEU A 208 -13.87 -31.57 5.32
CA LEU A 208 -14.71 -30.58 4.63
C LEU A 208 -14.20 -30.29 3.19
N PRO A 209 -14.02 -31.31 2.33
CA PRO A 209 -13.35 -31.17 1.04
C PRO A 209 -14.01 -30.13 0.12
N ASN A 210 -15.34 -30.13 0.03
CA ASN A 210 -16.07 -29.22 -0.85
C ASN A 210 -15.91 -27.76 -0.42
N LEU A 211 -16.03 -27.49 0.89
CA LEU A 211 -15.87 -26.15 1.42
C LEU A 211 -14.42 -25.67 1.26
N TYR A 212 -13.45 -26.55 1.50
CA TYR A 212 -12.04 -26.25 1.28
C TYR A 212 -11.75 -25.83 -0.16
N GLN A 213 -12.23 -26.61 -1.15
CA GLN A 213 -12.05 -26.28 -2.57
C GLN A 213 -12.74 -24.97 -2.95
N GLN A 214 -13.95 -24.71 -2.42
CA GLN A 214 -14.64 -23.45 -2.64
C GLN A 214 -13.82 -22.27 -2.10
N THR A 215 -13.32 -22.35 -0.87
CA THR A 215 -12.52 -21.27 -0.27
C THR A 215 -11.21 -21.04 -1.03
N LEU A 216 -10.54 -22.09 -1.49
CA LEU A 216 -9.34 -21.96 -2.33
C LEU A 216 -9.64 -21.27 -3.68
N SER A 217 -10.75 -21.65 -4.32
CA SER A 217 -11.16 -21.03 -5.58
C SER A 217 -11.41 -19.53 -5.41
N GLU A 218 -12.13 -19.12 -4.36
CA GLU A 218 -12.38 -17.69 -4.10
C GLU A 218 -11.09 -16.93 -3.77
N LEU A 219 -10.20 -17.52 -2.99
CA LEU A 219 -8.89 -16.91 -2.71
C LEU A 219 -8.10 -16.71 -4.00
N LYS A 220 -8.12 -17.72 -4.89
CA LYS A 220 -7.42 -17.66 -6.17
C LYS A 220 -8.00 -16.59 -7.11
N LYS A 221 -9.32 -16.45 -7.14
CA LYS A 221 -9.97 -15.37 -7.91
C LYS A 221 -9.52 -14.00 -7.43
N THR A 222 -9.39 -13.80 -6.12
CA THR A 222 -8.94 -12.53 -5.55
C THR A 222 -7.45 -12.26 -5.81
N GLU A 223 -6.58 -13.27 -5.73
CA GLU A 223 -5.19 -13.15 -6.18
C GLU A 223 -5.12 -12.68 -7.64
N ASN A 224 -5.87 -13.34 -8.53
CA ASN A 224 -5.91 -12.99 -9.95
C ASN A 224 -6.44 -11.56 -10.15
N PHE A 225 -7.45 -11.17 -9.38
CA PHE A 225 -7.99 -9.80 -9.42
C PHE A 225 -6.93 -8.77 -9.00
N ILE A 226 -6.18 -9.01 -7.92
CA ILE A 226 -5.09 -8.12 -7.47
C ILE A 226 -4.00 -8.02 -8.56
N GLN A 227 -3.66 -9.13 -9.21
CA GLN A 227 -2.65 -9.16 -10.27
C GLN A 227 -3.06 -8.33 -11.50
N GLN A 228 -4.34 -8.40 -11.86
CA GLN A 228 -4.89 -7.68 -13.01
C GLN A 228 -5.14 -6.19 -12.69
N ASN A 229 -5.62 -5.90 -11.48
CA ASN A 229 -6.14 -4.59 -11.07
C ASN A 229 -5.47 -4.06 -9.78
N PRO A 230 -4.13 -3.96 -9.68
CA PRO A 230 -3.44 -3.59 -8.43
C PRO A 230 -3.78 -2.16 -7.95
N ARG A 231 -4.33 -1.33 -8.83
CA ARG A 231 -4.74 0.06 -8.53
C ARG A 231 -6.14 0.18 -7.92
N ASP A 232 -6.95 -0.87 -8.01
CA ASP A 232 -8.33 -0.87 -7.56
C ASP A 232 -8.45 -1.21 -6.07
N LYS A 233 -7.98 -0.28 -5.23
CA LYS A 233 -7.90 -0.49 -3.77
C LYS A 233 -9.25 -0.82 -3.15
N LYS A 234 -10.34 -0.24 -3.66
CA LYS A 234 -11.68 -0.43 -3.11
C LYS A 234 -12.15 -1.86 -3.32
N ASN A 235 -12.07 -2.36 -4.56
CA ASN A 235 -12.50 -3.71 -4.86
C ASN A 235 -11.55 -4.76 -4.27
N ILE A 236 -10.23 -4.50 -4.25
CA ILE A 236 -9.26 -5.35 -3.54
C ILE A 236 -9.64 -5.50 -2.07
N SER A 237 -9.95 -4.40 -1.39
CA SER A 237 -10.31 -4.44 0.04
C SER A 237 -11.59 -5.23 0.30
N GLY A 238 -12.62 -5.07 -0.54
CA GLY A 238 -13.87 -5.83 -0.41
C GLY A 238 -13.64 -7.33 -0.61
N LEU A 239 -13.00 -7.71 -1.71
CA LEU A 239 -12.68 -9.12 -2.01
C LEU A 239 -11.78 -9.77 -0.95
N ALA A 240 -10.84 -9.00 -0.39
CA ALA A 240 -9.98 -9.48 0.69
C ALA A 240 -10.77 -9.73 1.99
N GLN A 241 -11.73 -8.86 2.31
CA GLN A 241 -12.61 -9.03 3.46
C GLN A 241 -13.51 -10.26 3.32
N ASP A 242 -14.07 -10.49 2.13
CA ASP A 242 -14.87 -11.68 1.84
C ASP A 242 -14.03 -12.97 1.97
N ASN A 243 -12.79 -12.95 1.48
CA ASN A 243 -11.88 -14.08 1.66
C ASN A 243 -11.49 -14.31 3.11
N LEU A 244 -11.26 -13.24 3.87
CA LEU A 244 -10.98 -13.37 5.29
C LEU A 244 -12.16 -14.03 6.00
N PHE A 245 -13.39 -13.56 5.75
CA PHE A 245 -14.58 -14.20 6.28
C PHE A 245 -14.69 -15.68 5.90
N ASN A 246 -14.47 -16.01 4.62
CA ASN A 246 -14.57 -17.38 4.14
C ASN A 246 -13.51 -18.31 4.76
N THR A 247 -12.28 -17.83 4.95
CA THR A 247 -11.20 -18.59 5.59
C THR A 247 -11.39 -18.74 7.10
N GLU A 248 -11.90 -17.71 7.79
CA GLU A 248 -12.30 -17.79 9.20
C GLU A 248 -13.46 -18.78 9.39
N ARG A 249 -14.46 -18.76 8.49
CA ARG A 249 -15.55 -19.73 8.47
C ARG A 249 -15.04 -21.16 8.25
N LEU A 250 -14.14 -21.35 7.28
CA LEU A 250 -13.50 -22.64 7.01
C LEU A 250 -12.78 -23.17 8.25
N PHE A 251 -11.98 -22.34 8.91
CA PHE A 251 -11.28 -22.70 10.14
C PHE A 251 -12.23 -23.08 11.28
N SER A 252 -13.27 -22.28 11.51
CA SER A 252 -14.28 -22.55 12.53
C SER A 252 -14.98 -23.89 12.30
N LEU A 253 -15.39 -24.16 11.06
CA LEU A 253 -16.04 -25.43 10.70
C LEU A 253 -15.06 -26.60 10.74
N ALA A 254 -13.79 -26.40 10.38
CA ALA A 254 -12.76 -27.44 10.49
C ALA A 254 -12.58 -27.90 11.95
N ARG A 255 -12.60 -26.97 12.90
CA ARG A 255 -12.56 -27.30 14.35
C ARG A 255 -13.74 -28.16 14.77
N LEU A 256 -14.94 -27.84 14.27
CA LEU A 256 -16.14 -28.63 14.57
C LEU A 256 -16.07 -30.01 13.92
N ALA A 257 -15.70 -30.07 12.64
CA ALA A 257 -15.59 -31.31 11.89
C ALA A 257 -14.53 -32.25 12.49
N GLN A 258 -13.40 -31.71 12.97
CA GLN A 258 -12.39 -32.49 13.68
C GLN A 258 -12.94 -33.09 14.98
N LYS A 259 -13.73 -32.33 15.76
CA LYS A 259 -14.38 -32.87 16.96
C LYS A 259 -15.34 -34.01 16.65
N ILE A 260 -16.14 -33.85 15.60
CA ILE A 260 -17.07 -34.89 15.14
C ILE A 260 -16.29 -36.13 14.67
N ALA A 261 -15.21 -35.94 13.91
CA ALA A 261 -14.39 -37.05 13.40
C ALA A 261 -13.70 -37.87 14.51
N HIS A 262 -13.51 -37.29 15.70
CA HIS A 262 -12.92 -37.96 16.86
C HIS A 262 -13.95 -38.34 17.94
N ALA A 263 -15.24 -38.16 17.67
CA ALA A 263 -16.32 -38.48 18.60
C ALA A 263 -16.49 -40.01 18.75
N LYS A 264 -16.66 -40.49 19.98
CA LYS A 264 -17.04 -41.86 20.33
C LYS A 264 -18.57 -42.01 20.43
N GLU A 265 -19.08 -43.23 20.62
CA GLU A 265 -20.53 -43.54 20.63
C GLU A 265 -21.38 -42.71 21.61
N GLY A 266 -20.82 -42.14 22.70
CA GLY A 266 -21.53 -41.19 23.59
C GLY A 266 -21.32 -39.70 23.28
N ASP A 267 -20.30 -39.37 22.50
CA ASP A 267 -20.00 -37.97 22.12
C ASP A 267 -21.00 -37.44 21.08
N ILE A 268 -21.59 -38.34 20.28
CA ILE A 268 -22.58 -37.98 19.25
C ILE A 268 -23.86 -37.43 19.88
N GLU A 269 -24.41 -38.11 20.89
CA GLU A 269 -25.59 -37.63 21.62
C GLU A 269 -25.30 -36.26 22.25
N THR A 270 -24.14 -36.11 22.89
CA THR A 270 -23.70 -34.84 23.49
C THR A 270 -23.60 -33.72 22.44
N LEU A 271 -23.09 -34.00 21.25
CA LEU A 271 -22.98 -33.04 20.15
C LEU A 271 -24.36 -32.61 19.64
N ILE A 272 -25.29 -33.55 19.46
CA ILE A 272 -26.66 -33.28 19.00
C ILE A 272 -27.41 -32.41 20.02
N ILE A 273 -27.38 -32.80 21.30
CA ILE A 273 -28.03 -32.04 22.39
C ILE A 273 -27.44 -30.62 22.48
N LYS A 274 -26.11 -30.48 22.33
CA LYS A 274 -25.47 -29.17 22.33
C LYS A 274 -25.93 -28.29 21.17
N GLN A 275 -26.11 -28.87 19.98
CA GLN A 275 -26.55 -28.14 18.80
C GLN A 275 -28.01 -27.69 18.91
N GLU A 276 -28.90 -28.53 19.46
CA GLU A 276 -30.27 -28.14 19.82
C GLU A 276 -30.25 -27.02 20.88
N GLY A 277 -29.41 -27.14 21.91
CA GLY A 277 -29.27 -26.14 22.97
C GLY A 277 -28.90 -24.74 22.46
N LEU A 278 -28.15 -24.64 21.35
CA LEU A 278 -27.87 -23.35 20.70
C LEU A 278 -29.15 -22.69 20.14
N LEU A 279 -30.03 -23.46 19.50
CA LEU A 279 -31.32 -22.96 19.01
C LEU A 279 -32.23 -22.57 20.17
N GLN A 280 -32.25 -23.36 21.25
CA GLN A 280 -33.02 -23.03 22.44
C GLN A 280 -32.52 -21.76 23.14
N THR A 281 -31.21 -21.52 23.14
CA THR A 281 -30.62 -20.27 23.65
C THR A 281 -31.14 -19.07 22.84
N ILE A 282 -31.20 -19.20 21.51
CA ILE A 282 -31.76 -18.16 20.62
C ILE A 282 -33.26 -17.99 20.89
N ALA A 283 -34.03 -19.08 21.02
CA ALA A 283 -35.46 -19.03 21.34
C ALA A 283 -35.73 -18.26 22.63
N THR A 284 -34.97 -18.57 23.68
CA THR A 284 -35.08 -17.93 25.00
C THR A 284 -34.71 -16.46 24.93
N ALA A 285 -33.62 -16.10 24.23
CA ALA A 285 -33.21 -14.70 24.05
C ALA A 285 -34.25 -13.87 23.26
N LEU A 286 -34.99 -14.50 22.36
CA LEU A 286 -36.11 -13.87 21.64
C LEU A 286 -37.40 -13.82 22.47
N GLY A 287 -37.48 -14.49 23.62
CA GLY A 287 -38.71 -14.66 24.38
C GLY A 287 -39.73 -15.59 23.70
N TYR A 288 -39.26 -16.48 22.83
CA TYR A 288 -40.09 -17.46 22.16
C TYR A 288 -40.33 -18.69 23.04
N LYS A 289 -41.46 -19.39 22.83
CA LYS A 289 -41.78 -20.62 23.56
C LYS A 289 -40.77 -21.74 23.25
N ASP A 290 -40.67 -22.72 24.16
CA ASP A 290 -39.87 -23.92 23.91
C ASP A 290 -40.42 -24.68 22.70
N ILE A 291 -39.53 -24.99 21.76
CA ILE A 291 -39.82 -25.65 20.49
C ILE A 291 -38.88 -26.83 20.22
N ARG A 292 -38.19 -27.33 21.25
CA ARG A 292 -37.27 -28.49 21.10
C ARG A 292 -37.97 -29.78 20.69
N ASN A 293 -39.30 -29.81 20.75
CA ASN A 293 -40.12 -30.93 20.29
C ASN A 293 -40.30 -31.00 18.76
N VAL A 294 -39.76 -30.06 17.98
CA VAL A 294 -39.75 -30.12 16.50
C VAL A 294 -38.33 -30.24 15.95
N SER A 295 -38.20 -30.58 14.66
CA SER A 295 -36.89 -30.74 14.01
C SER A 295 -36.03 -29.47 14.12
N MET A 296 -34.70 -29.58 14.15
CA MET A 296 -33.82 -28.40 14.21
C MET A 296 -34.03 -27.44 13.03
N GLN A 297 -34.39 -27.97 11.86
CA GLN A 297 -34.75 -27.17 10.67
C GLN A 297 -36.01 -26.34 10.94
N ASP A 298 -37.04 -26.95 11.51
CA ASP A 298 -38.29 -26.27 11.86
C ASP A 298 -38.06 -25.26 13.00
N GLN A 299 -37.24 -25.60 13.99
CA GLN A 299 -36.83 -24.67 15.04
C GLN A 299 -36.19 -23.42 14.43
N ALA A 300 -35.21 -23.58 13.54
CA ALA A 300 -34.56 -22.47 12.86
C ALA A 300 -35.55 -21.62 12.03
N LEU A 301 -36.48 -22.27 11.33
CA LEU A 301 -37.50 -21.59 10.52
C LEU A 301 -38.47 -20.77 11.40
N LEU A 302 -39.01 -21.37 12.46
CA LEU A 302 -39.94 -20.71 13.39
C LEU A 302 -39.28 -19.52 14.08
N LEU A 303 -38.03 -19.68 14.53
CA LEU A 303 -37.25 -18.60 15.12
C LEU A 303 -36.98 -17.47 14.13
N SER A 304 -36.64 -17.79 12.88
CA SER A 304 -36.44 -16.79 11.82
C SER A 304 -37.72 -16.00 11.54
N GLN A 305 -38.86 -16.68 11.42
CA GLN A 305 -40.16 -16.04 11.20
C GLN A 305 -40.54 -15.15 12.39
N TYR A 306 -40.31 -15.62 13.62
CA TYR A 306 -40.60 -14.84 14.82
C TYR A 306 -39.70 -13.61 14.93
N ALA A 307 -38.40 -13.75 14.68
CA ALA A 307 -37.47 -12.62 14.64
C ALA A 307 -37.86 -11.57 13.59
N LYS A 308 -38.35 -12.00 12.42
CA LYS A 308 -38.91 -11.09 11.40
C LYS A 308 -40.14 -10.35 11.93
N LYS A 309 -41.07 -11.04 12.58
CA LYS A 309 -42.26 -10.40 13.19
C LYS A 309 -41.86 -9.36 14.25
N LEU A 310 -40.91 -9.68 15.11
CA LEU A 310 -40.38 -8.74 16.11
C LEU A 310 -39.75 -7.49 15.46
N LYS A 311 -38.97 -7.67 14.38
CA LYS A 311 -38.37 -6.55 13.64
C LYS A 311 -39.44 -5.66 12.99
N SER A 312 -40.45 -6.26 12.35
CA SER A 312 -41.55 -5.53 11.72
C SER A 312 -42.42 -4.82 12.74
N ALA A 313 -42.75 -5.46 13.87
CA ALA A 313 -43.53 -4.85 14.96
C ALA A 313 -42.80 -3.66 15.59
N LYS A 314 -41.48 -3.76 15.81
CA LYS A 314 -40.65 -2.61 16.24
C LYS A 314 -40.69 -1.47 15.23
N HIS A 315 -40.55 -1.77 13.93
CA HIS A 315 -40.58 -0.75 12.88
C HIS A 315 -41.91 0.01 12.84
N VAL A 316 -43.04 -0.72 12.90
CA VAL A 316 -44.39 -0.14 12.95
C VAL A 316 -44.54 0.73 14.20
N GLN A 317 -44.11 0.25 15.37
CA GLN A 317 -44.23 0.99 16.62
C GLN A 317 -43.40 2.29 16.65
N THR A 318 -42.21 2.32 16.03
CA THR A 318 -41.43 3.57 15.83
C THR A 318 -42.05 4.54 14.83
N GLN A 319 -42.75 4.04 13.80
CA GLN A 319 -43.45 4.92 12.85
C GLN A 319 -44.69 5.54 13.52
N THR A 320 -45.50 4.75 14.22
CA THR A 320 -46.69 5.27 14.91
C THR A 320 -46.34 6.26 16.02
N SER A 321 -45.20 6.09 16.70
CA SER A 321 -44.71 7.08 17.70
C SER A 321 -44.24 8.39 17.06
N ASN A 322 -43.66 8.35 15.85
CA ASN A 322 -43.27 9.55 15.12
C ASN A 322 -44.50 10.28 14.56
N ASP A 323 -45.45 9.54 13.98
CA ASP A 323 -46.69 10.12 13.43
C ASP A 323 -47.55 10.77 14.53
N THR A 324 -47.59 10.17 15.72
CA THR A 324 -48.29 10.76 16.89
C THR A 324 -47.57 12.01 17.42
N GLN A 325 -46.24 12.02 17.44
CA GLN A 325 -45.48 13.24 17.77
C GLN A 325 -45.67 14.35 16.74
N GLU A 326 -45.73 14.03 15.45
CA GLU A 326 -46.01 15.00 14.38
C GLU A 326 -47.44 15.54 14.45
N LEU A 327 -48.43 14.68 14.72
CA LEU A 327 -49.82 15.09 14.92
C LEU A 327 -49.96 16.06 16.11
N GLU A 328 -49.31 15.79 17.23
CA GLU A 328 -49.31 16.68 18.39
C GLU A 328 -48.61 18.02 18.12
N ARG A 329 -47.55 18.04 17.29
CA ARG A 329 -46.93 19.29 16.82
C ARG A 329 -47.89 20.10 15.94
N TRP A 330 -48.60 19.45 15.02
CA TRP A 330 -49.58 20.11 14.16
C TRP A 330 -50.76 20.68 14.95
N LYS A 331 -51.30 19.93 15.93
CA LYS A 331 -52.36 20.44 16.83
C LYS A 331 -51.93 21.71 17.56
N ARG A 332 -50.71 21.74 18.12
CA ARG A 332 -50.17 22.94 18.78
C ARG A 332 -50.06 24.13 17.83
N LYS A 333 -49.62 23.90 16.58
CA LYS A 333 -49.49 24.94 15.57
C LYS A 333 -50.85 25.51 15.16
N VAL A 334 -51.88 24.67 15.02
CA VAL A 334 -53.26 25.10 14.73
C VAL A 334 -53.81 25.97 15.87
N VAL A 335 -53.60 25.58 17.13
CA VAL A 335 -54.03 26.39 18.29
C VAL A 335 -53.35 27.77 18.29
N LEU A 336 -52.05 27.83 17.99
CA LEU A 336 -51.31 29.09 17.90
C LEU A 336 -51.83 29.97 16.74
N LEU A 337 -52.08 29.38 15.58
CA LEU A 337 -52.64 30.09 14.43
C LEU A 337 -54.05 30.61 14.71
N GLN A 338 -54.90 29.83 15.38
CA GLN A 338 -56.24 30.28 15.79
C GLN A 338 -56.18 31.43 16.80
N ALA A 339 -55.22 31.40 17.73
CA ALA A 339 -54.99 32.50 18.67
C ALA A 339 -54.52 33.77 17.94
N GLU A 340 -53.69 33.64 16.90
CA GLU A 340 -53.21 34.75 16.10
C GLU A 340 -54.31 35.34 15.21
N ILE A 341 -55.14 34.49 14.58
CA ILE A 341 -56.32 34.93 13.82
C ILE A 341 -57.26 35.74 14.73
N ARG A 342 -57.55 35.26 15.94
CA ARG A 342 -58.36 36.00 16.92
C ARG A 342 -57.75 37.34 17.31
N ARG A 343 -56.42 37.44 17.40
CA ARG A 343 -55.73 38.71 17.64
C ARG A 343 -55.86 39.66 16.45
N LEU A 344 -55.69 39.16 15.23
CA LEU A 344 -55.79 39.94 14.00
C LEU A 344 -57.23 40.42 13.75
N GLU A 345 -58.25 39.58 13.97
CA GLU A 345 -59.66 39.96 13.92
C GLU A 345 -59.99 41.07 14.93
N LYS A 346 -59.40 41.01 16.13
CA LYS A 346 -59.53 42.07 17.14
C LYS A 346 -58.81 43.36 16.76
N GLN A 347 -57.80 43.29 15.89
CA GLN A 347 -57.08 44.45 15.36
C GLN A 347 -57.74 45.03 14.10
N SER A 348 -58.42 44.22 13.28
CA SER A 348 -59.12 44.66 12.07
C SER A 348 -60.57 45.08 12.31
N GLY A 349 -61.14 44.77 13.48
CA GLY A 349 -62.48 45.20 13.90
C GLY A 349 -62.55 46.64 14.45
N ARG A 350 -61.72 47.55 13.92
CA ARG A 350 -61.72 48.98 14.26
C ARG A 350 -61.83 49.84 13.03
#